data_AF-A0A932JZP2-F1
#
_entry.id   AF-A0A932JZP2-F1
#
_cell.length_a   1.000
_cell.length_b   1.000
_cell.length_c   1.000
_cell.angle_alpha   90.00
_cell.angle_beta   90.00
_cell.angle_gamma   90.00
#
_symmetry.space_group_name_H-M   'P 1'
#
loop_
_entity.id
_entity.type
_entity.pdbx_description
1 polymer ?
#
loop_
_entity_poly.entity_id
_entity_poly.type
_entity_poly.pdbx_seq_one_letter_code
_entity_poly.pdbx_strand_id
1 'polypeptide(L)'
;MPEHASLKPWRETDAAYGRTMKVVPCEAYSAKNSIDVGDTFVRILSFGELQGVVVENPSVAHAMRQIFEMLWQARPEKTESAVKDKIH
;
A
#
# COMPACT_ATOMS: atom_id res chain seq x y z
N MET A 1 1.09 -1.52 -3.15
CA MET A 1 1.92 -0.58 -3.93
C MET A 1 1.73 -0.84 -5.43
N PRO A 2 1.64 0.18 -6.30
CA PRO A 2 1.47 -0.04 -7.73
C PRO A 2 2.66 -0.76 -8.36
N GLU A 3 2.39 -1.45 -9.46
CA GLU A 3 3.41 -1.97 -10.36
C GLU A 3 3.96 -0.89 -11.26
N HIS A 4 5.14 -0.37 -10.92
CA HIS A 4 5.80 0.67 -11.70
C HIS A 4 7.34 0.54 -11.62
N ALA A 5 8.03 0.82 -12.73
CA ALA A 5 9.49 0.63 -12.84
C ALA A 5 10.28 1.48 -11.83
N SER A 6 9.80 2.70 -11.52
CA SER A 6 10.43 3.58 -10.52
C SER A 6 10.44 3.00 -9.11
N LEU A 7 9.65 1.96 -8.85
CA LEU A 7 9.53 1.34 -7.54
C LEU A 7 10.41 0.10 -7.36
N LYS A 8 11.15 -0.33 -8.41
CA LYS A 8 12.06 -1.49 -8.35
C LYS A 8 13.14 -1.36 -7.26
N PRO A 9 13.89 -0.24 -7.13
CA PRO A 9 14.93 -0.12 -6.12
C PRO A 9 14.37 -0.24 -4.68
N TRP A 10 13.15 0.23 -4.47
CA TRP A 10 12.49 0.14 -3.17
C TRP A 10 12.09 -1.30 -2.84
N ARG A 11 11.64 -2.08 -3.84
CA ARG A 11 11.28 -3.49 -3.66
C ARG A 11 12.48 -4.37 -3.31
N GLU A 12 13.63 -4.11 -3.91
CA GLU A 12 14.87 -4.86 -3.64
C GLU A 12 15.30 -4.74 -2.17
N THR A 13 14.89 -3.67 -1.49
CA THR A 13 15.18 -3.45 -0.06
C THR A 13 14.05 -3.88 0.87
N ASP A 14 12.88 -4.28 0.37
CA ASP A 14 11.72 -4.60 1.22
C ASP A 14 12.03 -5.75 2.19
N ALA A 15 12.64 -6.83 1.69
CA ALA A 15 13.02 -7.98 2.50
C ALA A 15 14.04 -7.63 3.59
N ALA A 16 15.02 -6.77 3.28
CA ALA A 16 16.05 -6.34 4.23
C ALA A 16 15.47 -5.54 5.42
N TYR A 17 14.32 -4.88 5.22
CA TYR A 17 13.62 -4.12 6.25
C TYR A 17 12.39 -4.84 6.80
N GLY A 18 12.19 -6.12 6.48
CA GLY A 18 11.03 -6.90 6.93
C GLY A 18 9.69 -6.35 6.45
N ARG A 19 9.67 -5.60 5.34
CA ARG A 19 8.45 -5.01 4.78
C ARG A 19 7.71 -6.05 3.94
N THR A 20 6.42 -6.22 4.23
CA THR A 20 5.54 -7.08 3.42
C THR A 20 4.66 -6.19 2.54
N MET A 21 4.66 -6.42 1.23
CA MET A 21 4.02 -5.53 0.26
C MET A 21 3.15 -6.31 -0.72
N LYS A 22 1.89 -5.90 -0.89
CA LYS A 22 1.02 -6.39 -1.97
C LYS A 22 1.15 -5.49 -3.19
N VAL A 23 1.56 -6.08 -4.30
CA VAL A 23 1.65 -5.39 -5.60
C VAL A 23 0.28 -5.40 -6.27
N VAL A 24 -0.15 -4.24 -6.75
CA VAL A 24 -1.41 -4.07 -7.48
C VAL A 24 -1.13 -3.47 -8.85
N PRO A 25 -1.91 -3.79 -9.89
CA PRO A 25 -1.78 -3.15 -11.18
C PRO A 25 -1.89 -1.63 -11.05
N CYS A 26 -1.08 -0.88 -11.81
CA CYS A 26 -1.04 0.57 -11.73
C CYS A 26 -2.40 1.20 -12.09
N GLU A 27 -3.13 0.58 -13.01
CA GLU A 27 -4.48 0.97 -13.44
C GLU A 27 -5.50 0.84 -12.31
N ALA A 28 -5.29 -0.12 -11.40
CA ALA A 28 -6.17 -0.34 -10.26
C ALA A 28 -5.85 0.58 -9.08
N TYR A 29 -4.65 1.18 -9.05
CA TYR A 29 -4.21 2.02 -7.96
C TYR A 29 -3.07 2.96 -8.39
N SER A 30 -3.41 4.21 -8.68
CA SER A 30 -2.45 5.29 -8.81
C SER A 30 -2.58 6.21 -7.60
N ALA A 31 -1.60 6.15 -6.69
CA ALA A 31 -1.67 6.84 -5.41
C ALA A 31 -1.51 8.35 -5.60
N LYS A 32 -2.61 9.10 -5.54
CA LYS A 32 -2.61 10.56 -5.38
C LYS A 32 -2.52 11.00 -3.92
N ASN A 33 -2.89 10.07 -3.02
CA ASN A 33 -2.88 10.25 -1.59
C ASN A 33 -2.08 9.13 -0.94
N SER A 34 -1.49 9.40 0.22
CA SER A 34 -0.90 8.40 1.13
C SER A 34 -1.69 8.34 2.43
N ILE A 35 -1.85 7.14 2.97
CA ILE A 35 -2.37 6.92 4.33
C ILE A 35 -1.34 6.09 5.08
N ASP A 36 -0.80 6.66 6.15
CA ASP A 36 0.14 6.00 7.05
C ASP A 36 -0.56 5.75 8.39
N VAL A 37 -0.55 4.51 8.87
CA VAL A 37 -1.11 4.13 10.17
C VAL A 37 0.04 3.73 11.09
N GLY A 38 0.32 4.56 12.09
CA GLY A 38 1.28 4.26 13.15
C GLY A 38 0.64 3.53 14.33
N ASP A 39 1.33 3.50 15.46
CA ASP A 39 0.79 2.94 16.71
C ASP A 39 -0.24 3.84 17.38
N THR A 40 -0.03 5.16 17.30
CA THR A 40 -0.85 6.15 17.99
C THR A 40 -1.41 7.22 17.07
N PHE A 41 -1.12 7.15 15.77
CA PHE A 41 -1.54 8.16 14.81
C PHE A 41 -1.98 7.56 13.49
N VAL A 42 -2.78 8.34 12.77
CA VAL A 42 -3.09 8.15 11.35
C VAL A 42 -2.74 9.43 10.62
N ARG A 43 -1.95 9.32 9.56
CA ARG A 43 -1.57 10.44 8.70
C ARG A 43 -2.13 10.23 7.31
N ILE A 44 -2.81 11.23 6.79
CA ILE A 44 -3.33 11.26 5.42
C ILE A 44 -2.65 12.43 4.70
N LEU A 45 -2.00 12.16 3.58
CA LEU A 45 -1.34 13.15 2.74
C LEU A 45 -2.01 13.16 1.37
N SER A 46 -2.39 14.34 0.89
CA SER A 46 -2.79 14.59 -0.50
C SER A 46 -1.64 15.30 -1.21
N PHE A 47 -1.01 14.62 -2.16
CA PHE A 47 0.15 15.19 -2.85
C PHE A 47 -0.25 16.25 -3.87
N GLY A 48 -1.42 16.12 -4.49
CA GLY A 48 -1.93 17.09 -5.46
C GLY A 48 -2.32 18.43 -4.82
N GLU A 49 -2.92 18.38 -3.63
CA GLU A 49 -3.40 19.57 -2.92
C GLU A 49 -2.37 20.12 -1.91
N LEU A 50 -1.22 19.45 -1.78
CA LEU A 50 -0.18 19.75 -0.78
C LEU A 50 -0.73 19.85 0.65
N GLN A 51 -1.74 19.04 0.96
CA GLN A 51 -2.44 19.06 2.23
C GLN A 51 -2.22 17.75 2.98
N GLY A 52 -2.11 17.86 4.31
CA GLY A 52 -2.01 16.72 5.20
C GLY A 52 -2.88 16.87 6.44
N VAL A 53 -3.35 15.75 6.95
CA VAL A 53 -4.02 15.66 8.25
C VAL A 53 -3.34 14.56 9.07
N VAL A 54 -3.04 14.86 10.33
CA VAL A 54 -2.57 13.89 11.31
C VAL A 54 -3.60 13.82 12.43
N VAL A 55 -4.09 12.61 12.69
CA VAL A 55 -4.96 12.32 13.82
C VAL A 55 -4.15 11.54 14.86
N GLU A 56 -3.80 12.18 15.97
CA GLU A 56 -3.09 11.55 17.09
C GLU A 56 -4.09 10.99 18.09
N ASN A 57 -4.50 9.74 17.86
CA ASN A 57 -5.43 9.03 18.72
C ASN A 57 -5.20 7.52 18.59
N PRO A 58 -4.75 6.82 19.65
CA PRO A 58 -4.48 5.38 19.60
C PRO A 58 -5.70 4.54 19.21
N SER A 59 -6.91 4.93 19.65
CA SER A 59 -8.13 4.21 19.29
C SER A 59 -8.47 4.35 17.81
N VAL A 60 -8.21 5.53 17.21
CA VAL A 60 -8.37 5.74 15.77
C VAL A 60 -7.32 4.96 14.98
N ALA A 61 -6.06 4.97 15.42
CA ALA A 61 -4.99 4.20 14.80
C ALA A 61 -5.28 2.69 14.84
N HIS A 62 -5.75 2.18 15.99
CA HIS A 62 -6.17 0.80 16.15
C HIS A 62 -7.32 0.43 15.19
N ALA A 63 -8.38 1.26 15.13
CA ALA A 63 -9.50 1.01 14.22
C ALA A 63 -9.05 0.99 12.75
N MET A 64 -8.21 1.93 12.32
CA MET A 64 -7.68 1.97 10.96
C MET A 64 -6.79 0.76 10.63
N ARG A 65 -6.01 0.29 11.61
CA ARG A 65 -5.20 -0.94 11.47
C ARG A 65 -6.09 -2.15 11.24
N GLN A 66 -7.15 -2.32 12.04
CA GLN A 66 -8.09 -3.43 11.88
C GLN A 66 -8.76 -3.42 10.50
N ILE A 67 -9.20 -2.25 10.02
CA ILE A 67 -9.75 -2.09 8.67
C ILE A 67 -8.74 -2.55 7.61
N PHE A 68 -7.49 -2.10 7.74
CA PHE A 68 -6.43 -2.48 6.80
C PHE A 68 -6.13 -3.99 6.85
N GLU A 69 -6.04 -4.60 8.03
CA GLU A 69 -5.80 -6.03 8.21
C GLU A 69 -6.93 -6.88 7.59
N MET A 70 -8.19 -6.50 7.78
CA MET A 70 -9.33 -7.16 7.15
C MET A 70 -9.24 -7.11 5.62
N LEU A 71 -8.94 -5.94 5.06
CA LEU A 71 -8.75 -5.77 3.62
C LEU A 71 -7.54 -6.55 3.10
N TRP A 72 -6.46 -6.58 3.89
CA TRP A 72 -5.26 -7.32 3.57
C TRP A 72 -5.56 -8.81 3.49
N GLN A 73 -6.28 -9.38 4.44
CA GLN A 73 -6.65 -10.80 4.44
C GLN A 73 -7.64 -11.14 3.31
N ALA A 74 -8.56 -10.24 2.98
CA ALA A 74 -9.56 -10.45 1.94
C ALA A 74 -8.97 -10.54 0.51
N ARG A 75 -7.77 -10.01 0.28
CA ARG A 75 -7.09 -10.08 -1.02
C ARG A 75 -6.05 -11.19 -1.04
N PRO A 76 -6.30 -12.35 -1.68
CA PRO A 76 -5.23 -13.30 -1.97
C PRO A 76 -4.16 -12.63 -2.85
N GLU A 77 -2.89 -12.93 -2.61
CA GLU A 77 -1.82 -12.49 -3.52
C GLU A 77 -2.08 -13.07 -4.92
N LYS A 78 -1.91 -12.27 -5.97
CA LYS A 78 -2.00 -12.82 -7.34
C LYS A 78 -0.83 -13.80 -7.50
N THR A 79 -1.14 -15.09 -7.61
CA THR A 79 -0.21 -16.12 -8.07
C THR A 79 0.31 -15.73 -9.46
N GLU A 80 1.57 -16.01 -9.76
CA GLU A 80 2.35 -15.57 -10.93
C GLU A 80 1.79 -15.93 -12.33
N SER A 81 0.55 -16.39 -12.46
CA SER A 81 0.02 -16.94 -13.71
C SER A 81 -0.41 -15.89 -14.76
N ALA A 82 -0.18 -14.60 -14.55
CA ALA A 82 -0.60 -13.55 -15.50
C ALA A 82 0.47 -13.16 -16.55
N VAL A 83 1.52 -13.96 -16.75
CA VAL A 83 2.58 -13.66 -17.72
C VAL A 83 2.52 -14.54 -18.99
N LYS A 84 1.69 -15.59 -19.06
CA LYS A 84 1.76 -16.57 -20.17
C LYS A 84 0.73 -16.47 -21.29
N ASP A 85 -0.26 -15.58 -21.23
CA ASP A 85 -1.29 -15.50 -22.28
C ASP A 85 -1.17 -14.25 -23.16
N LYS A 86 0.00 -14.02 -23.74
CA LYS A 86 0.17 -13.19 -24.97
C LYS A 86 1.37 -13.67 -25.79
N ILE A 87 1.30 -14.90 -26.28
CA ILE A 87 1.93 -15.25 -27.56
C ILE A 87 0.87 -16.07 -28.28
N HIS A 88 0.26 -15.50 -29.32
CA HIS A 88 -0.19 -16.11 -30.59
C HIS A 88 -0.60 -14.95 -31.51
#